data_AF-A0A524KEG2-F1
#
_entry.id   AF-A0A524KEG2-F1
#
_cell.length_a   1.000
_cell.length_b   1.000
_cell.length_c   1.000
_cell.angle_alpha   90.00
_cell.angle_beta   90.00
_cell.angle_gamma   90.00
#
_symmetry.space_group_name_H-M   'P 1'
#
loop_
_entity.id
_entity.type
_entity.pdbx_description
1 polymer ?
#
loop_
_entity_poly.entity_id
_entity_poly.type
_entity_poly.pdbx_seq_one_letter_code
_entity_poly.pdbx_strand_id
1 'polypeptide(L)'
;MRNGLFKGRSISVVNDLSVDEQRYLYRKARELKAALQAGKAADEFRIADSDYSSYLVFLENSTRTRESFRNAAEFHGTRVNMFDSATSSFAKNESVTDTFKMLIGYAPESCFVVRSKLEGTCTWLAHYLGPWAERQGYMRPSFINAGDGKHEHPTQEFLDEFSFLEQLGWNDQSIHLALVGDLYHGRTVHSKADGLRVFGTVKVDLVAPPELAMPPFYEDAMKRNGYTVRIFASLDEYLSTGDTAPIWYFTRLQLERMGESVLEKAPRLRKAVTFRRDMLDRVPVSARFYHPLPRDRLAPTVPTWLDDTPLNGWDGQSANGYYTRAVEMAMLAGRIGDDFGGKGRAPTAPEEAFVMEAPVGAGRKPEYKVGIKPVETGIVIDHIASGRPLAEIWDRIDKIRRVLGLNLRSSHGVFHSNSGPEVFKGIVSIPDLPAFGEKELKKLGAVSPGCSINMIDGHHVMKKYRLGMPPRIYDFDEISCKNENCLSHPKHEEHIEAHFVRKMGNGGGDTYVCRWCEREHQYSEIWTI
;
A
#
# COMPACT_ATOMS: atom_id res chain seq x y z
N MET A 1 0.61 -25.38 23.66
CA MET A 1 1.12 -24.10 23.12
C MET A 1 0.57 -23.92 21.71
N ARG A 2 0.09 -22.72 21.37
CA ARG A 2 -0.33 -22.35 20.01
C ARG A 2 0.93 -22.20 19.14
N ASN A 3 1.07 -23.00 18.09
CA ASN A 3 2.27 -23.06 17.23
C ASN A 3 1.93 -23.01 15.73
N GLY A 4 0.69 -22.65 15.36
CA GLY A 4 0.27 -22.62 13.96
C GLY A 4 1.12 -21.68 13.10
N LEU A 5 1.23 -22.02 11.82
CA LEU A 5 2.10 -21.36 10.83
C LEU A 5 1.99 -19.82 10.82
N PHE A 6 0.80 -19.29 11.11
CA PHE A 6 0.51 -17.86 11.03
C PHE A 6 0.82 -17.09 12.32
N LYS A 7 1.28 -17.77 13.38
CA LYS A 7 1.50 -17.15 14.69
C LYS A 7 2.44 -15.94 14.61
N GLY A 8 2.00 -14.80 15.16
CA GLY A 8 2.82 -13.58 15.23
C GLY A 8 2.99 -12.85 13.88
N ARG A 9 2.31 -13.29 12.81
CA ARG A 9 2.20 -12.51 11.57
C ARG A 9 1.26 -11.32 11.77
N SER A 10 1.25 -10.42 10.82
CA SER A 10 0.38 -9.24 10.80
C SER A 10 -0.30 -9.10 9.45
N ILE A 11 -1.46 -8.45 9.44
CA ILE A 11 -2.26 -8.13 8.26
C ILE A 11 -2.31 -6.61 8.19
N SER A 12 -1.34 -6.01 7.49
CA SER A 12 -1.27 -4.55 7.29
C SER A 12 -1.90 -4.16 5.97
N VAL A 13 -1.66 -4.95 4.92
CA VAL A 13 -2.20 -4.79 3.57
C VAL A 13 -2.72 -6.13 3.05
N VAL A 14 -3.54 -6.13 1.98
CA VAL A 14 -4.17 -7.35 1.44
C VAL A 14 -3.11 -8.41 1.07
N ASN A 15 -2.01 -7.95 0.47
CA ASN A 15 -0.90 -8.78 -0.01
C ASN A 15 0.00 -9.34 1.11
N ASP A 16 -0.29 -9.06 2.38
CA ASP A 16 0.39 -9.73 3.50
C ASP A 16 -0.02 -11.20 3.62
N LEU A 17 -1.17 -11.58 3.06
CA LEU A 17 -1.58 -12.96 2.82
C LEU A 17 -1.42 -13.29 1.33
N SER A 18 -0.77 -14.41 1.01
CA SER A 18 -0.76 -14.94 -0.35
C SER A 18 -2.17 -15.35 -0.80
N VAL A 19 -2.39 -15.51 -2.10
CA VAL A 19 -3.68 -15.99 -2.63
C VAL A 19 -4.11 -17.32 -1.99
N ASP A 20 -3.18 -18.25 -1.78
CA ASP A 20 -3.51 -19.53 -1.13
C ASP A 20 -3.85 -19.34 0.36
N GLU A 21 -3.19 -18.42 1.05
CA GLU A 21 -3.50 -18.07 2.45
C GLU A 21 -4.86 -17.36 2.57
N GLN A 22 -5.23 -16.53 1.60
CA GLN A 22 -6.57 -15.93 1.50
C GLN A 22 -7.65 -17.00 1.25
N ARG A 23 -7.41 -17.94 0.33
CA ARG A 23 -8.32 -19.10 0.14
C ARG A 23 -8.47 -19.93 1.41
N TYR A 24 -7.38 -20.12 2.15
CA TYR A 24 -7.41 -20.79 3.45
C TYR A 24 -8.28 -20.03 4.46
N LEU A 25 -8.10 -18.71 4.57
CA LEU A 25 -8.95 -17.83 5.39
C LEU A 25 -10.43 -18.01 5.02
N TYR A 26 -10.78 -17.98 3.73
CA TYR A 26 -12.18 -18.13 3.28
C TYR A 26 -12.77 -19.50 3.56
N ARG A 27 -12.00 -20.57 3.36
CA ARG A 27 -12.41 -21.93 3.71
C ARG A 27 -12.72 -22.03 5.22
N LYS A 28 -11.82 -21.54 6.07
CA LYS A 28 -11.99 -21.55 7.52
C LYS A 28 -13.15 -20.67 7.98
N ALA A 29 -13.35 -19.50 7.37
CA ALA A 29 -14.49 -18.64 7.67
C ALA A 29 -15.83 -19.31 7.29
N ARG A 30 -15.86 -20.08 6.18
CA ARG A 30 -17.03 -20.86 5.76
C ARG A 30 -17.32 -21.99 6.75
N GLU A 31 -16.30 -22.72 7.18
CA GLU A 31 -16.42 -23.78 8.20
C GLU A 31 -16.99 -23.21 9.52
N LEU A 32 -16.41 -22.11 10.01
CA LEU A 32 -16.88 -21.43 11.23
C LEU A 32 -18.34 -20.95 11.08
N LYS A 33 -18.66 -20.28 9.96
CA LYS A 33 -20.02 -19.81 9.68
C LYS A 33 -21.03 -20.95 9.70
N ALA A 34 -20.74 -22.05 8.99
CA ALA A 34 -21.61 -23.22 8.92
C ALA A 34 -21.78 -23.89 10.31
N ALA A 35 -20.71 -24.01 11.09
CA ALA A 35 -20.77 -24.58 12.44
C ALA A 35 -21.67 -23.76 13.37
N LEU A 36 -21.47 -22.43 13.41
CA LEU A 36 -22.25 -21.54 14.27
C LEU A 36 -23.71 -21.45 13.85
N GLN A 37 -24.02 -21.41 12.54
CA GLN A 37 -25.39 -21.44 12.04
C GLN A 37 -26.12 -22.76 12.35
N ALA A 38 -25.38 -23.87 12.40
CA ALA A 38 -25.92 -25.18 12.80
C ALA A 38 -26.00 -25.36 14.34
N GLY A 39 -25.67 -24.33 15.13
CA GLY A 39 -25.66 -24.41 16.59
C GLY A 39 -24.59 -25.34 17.17
N LYS A 40 -23.54 -25.66 16.39
CA LYS A 40 -22.44 -26.53 16.83
C LYS A 40 -21.40 -25.73 17.62
N ALA A 41 -20.70 -26.41 18.53
CA ALA A 41 -19.51 -25.85 19.15
C ALA A 41 -18.42 -25.57 18.09
N ALA A 42 -17.70 -24.47 18.26
CA ALA A 42 -16.65 -24.01 17.35
C ALA A 42 -15.31 -23.83 18.07
N ASP A 43 -15.04 -24.70 19.05
CA ASP A 43 -13.90 -24.59 19.97
C ASP A 43 -12.55 -24.74 19.25
N GLU A 44 -12.52 -25.41 18.10
CA GLU A 44 -11.33 -25.48 17.25
C GLU A 44 -10.86 -24.08 16.79
N PHE A 45 -11.78 -23.12 16.61
CA PHE A 45 -11.46 -21.74 16.23
C PHE A 45 -11.17 -20.83 17.42
N ARG A 46 -11.50 -21.23 18.66
CA ARG A 46 -11.31 -20.39 19.84
C ARG A 46 -9.85 -20.41 20.29
N ILE A 47 -9.28 -19.22 20.54
CA ILE A 47 -7.93 -19.11 21.10
C ILE A 47 -7.93 -19.67 22.53
N ALA A 48 -8.97 -19.36 23.31
CA ALA A 48 -9.26 -19.89 24.65
C ALA A 48 -8.05 -19.79 25.59
N ASP A 49 -7.41 -18.61 25.59
CA ASP A 49 -6.19 -18.33 26.35
C ASP A 49 -6.37 -17.00 27.09
N SER A 50 -6.40 -17.05 28.42
CA SER A 50 -6.61 -15.88 29.28
C SER A 50 -5.39 -14.95 29.32
N ASP A 51 -4.21 -15.45 28.94
CA ASP A 51 -2.98 -14.67 28.88
C ASP A 51 -2.83 -13.96 27.52
N TYR A 52 -3.69 -14.30 26.56
CA TYR A 52 -3.77 -13.62 25.27
C TYR A 52 -4.67 -12.40 25.33
N SER A 53 -4.10 -11.22 25.04
CA SER A 53 -4.84 -9.95 25.04
C SER A 53 -5.15 -9.45 23.63
N SER A 54 -6.43 -9.20 23.38
CA SER A 54 -6.91 -8.57 22.15
C SER A 54 -7.15 -7.08 22.41
N TYR A 55 -6.32 -6.23 21.82
CA TYR A 55 -6.43 -4.77 21.91
C TYR A 55 -7.15 -4.21 20.69
N LEU A 56 -8.26 -3.50 20.91
CA LEU A 56 -8.97 -2.75 19.88
C LEU A 56 -8.56 -1.28 19.99
N VAL A 57 -7.67 -0.83 19.09
CA VAL A 57 -7.11 0.52 19.06
C VAL A 57 -7.72 1.28 17.88
N PHE A 58 -8.78 2.04 18.16
CA PHE A 58 -9.51 2.82 17.15
C PHE A 58 -9.27 4.32 17.35
N LEU A 59 -8.33 4.88 16.59
CA LEU A 59 -7.99 6.31 16.58
C LEU A 59 -8.90 7.13 15.64
N GLU A 60 -9.79 6.46 14.91
CA GLU A 60 -10.86 7.06 14.13
C GLU A 60 -12.18 6.32 14.32
N ASN A 61 -13.29 7.05 14.15
CA ASN A 61 -14.64 6.53 14.38
C ASN A 61 -14.95 5.36 13.44
N SER A 62 -15.32 4.23 14.03
CA SER A 62 -15.88 3.09 13.31
C SER A 62 -16.76 2.25 14.21
N THR A 63 -18.04 2.15 13.89
CA THR A 63 -18.97 1.29 14.65
C THR A 63 -18.85 -0.14 14.16
N ARG A 64 -19.20 -0.43 12.89
CA ARG A 64 -19.26 -1.82 12.39
C ARG A 64 -17.93 -2.56 12.50
N THR A 65 -16.80 -1.92 12.19
CA THR A 65 -15.51 -2.60 12.25
C THR A 65 -15.14 -2.94 13.69
N ARG A 66 -15.34 -1.98 14.61
CA ARG A 66 -15.05 -2.13 16.04
C ARG A 66 -15.92 -3.19 16.71
N GLU A 67 -17.24 -3.10 16.53
CA GLU A 67 -18.19 -4.05 17.12
C GLU A 67 -17.97 -5.47 16.56
N SER A 68 -17.71 -5.54 15.24
CA SER A 68 -17.03 -6.61 14.53
C SER A 68 -16.02 -7.43 15.33
N PHE A 69 -14.89 -6.75 15.53
CA PHE A 69 -13.71 -7.33 16.17
C PHE A 69 -13.93 -7.55 17.67
N ARG A 70 -14.73 -6.72 18.35
CA ARG A 70 -15.06 -6.96 19.76
C ARG A 70 -15.78 -8.29 19.93
N ASN A 71 -16.83 -8.53 19.14
CA ASN A 71 -17.57 -9.78 19.19
C ASN A 71 -16.70 -10.98 18.79
N ALA A 72 -15.78 -10.81 17.84
CA ALA A 72 -14.80 -11.85 17.47
C ALA A 72 -13.82 -12.15 18.64
N ALA A 73 -13.28 -11.12 19.28
CA ALA A 73 -12.36 -11.25 20.42
C ALA A 73 -13.03 -11.92 21.63
N GLU A 74 -14.29 -11.57 21.91
CA GLU A 74 -15.15 -12.21 22.92
C GLU A 74 -15.40 -13.69 22.56
N PHE A 75 -15.68 -13.99 21.29
CA PHE A 75 -15.78 -15.38 20.81
C PHE A 75 -14.48 -16.16 21.06
N HIS A 76 -13.30 -15.57 20.92
CA HIS A 76 -12.08 -16.31 21.23
C HIS A 76 -11.83 -16.56 22.72
N GLY A 77 -12.61 -15.95 23.63
CA GLY A 77 -12.38 -16.06 25.08
C GLY A 77 -11.07 -15.39 25.53
N THR A 78 -10.65 -14.34 24.83
CA THR A 78 -9.42 -13.59 25.11
C THR A 78 -9.68 -12.41 26.05
N ARG A 79 -8.62 -11.83 26.64
CA ARG A 79 -8.76 -10.56 27.37
C ARG A 79 -8.96 -9.41 26.38
N VAL A 80 -10.19 -8.94 26.26
CA VAL A 80 -10.56 -7.86 25.34
C VAL A 80 -10.31 -6.51 26.00
N ASN A 81 -9.43 -5.70 25.40
CA ASN A 81 -9.12 -4.35 25.86
C ASN A 81 -9.53 -3.35 24.78
N MET A 82 -10.38 -2.38 25.13
CA MET A 82 -10.72 -1.27 24.24
C MET A 82 -9.86 -0.06 24.60
N PHE A 83 -9.14 0.45 23.61
CA PHE A 83 -8.36 1.66 23.77
C PHE A 83 -9.13 2.83 23.17
N ASP A 84 -9.54 3.77 24.02
CA ASP A 84 -10.24 4.98 23.62
C ASP A 84 -9.25 6.13 23.44
N SER A 85 -9.05 6.56 22.19
CA SER A 85 -8.14 7.65 21.87
C SER A 85 -8.49 8.96 22.57
N ALA A 86 -9.78 9.22 22.83
CA ALA A 86 -10.26 10.49 23.40
C ALA A 86 -9.86 10.67 24.88
N THR A 87 -9.58 9.58 25.59
CA THR A 87 -9.23 9.58 27.01
C THR A 87 -7.79 9.12 27.28
N SER A 88 -7.03 8.78 26.22
CA SER A 88 -5.68 8.21 26.31
C SER A 88 -4.55 9.24 26.23
N SER A 89 -3.32 8.79 26.50
CA SER A 89 -2.07 9.56 26.37
C SER A 89 -1.79 10.08 24.95
N PHE A 90 -2.50 9.61 23.92
CA PHE A 90 -2.49 10.29 22.61
C PHE A 90 -2.90 11.76 22.71
N ALA A 91 -3.81 12.09 23.64
CA ALA A 91 -4.19 13.47 23.92
C ALA A 91 -3.06 14.31 24.56
N LYS A 92 -1.95 13.67 24.94
CA LYS A 92 -0.75 14.29 25.52
C LYS A 92 0.45 14.26 24.56
N ASN A 93 0.22 14.10 23.24
CA ASN A 93 1.26 14.03 22.20
C ASN A 93 2.26 12.86 22.38
N GLU A 94 1.81 11.71 22.92
CA GLU A 94 2.62 10.49 22.89
C GLU A 94 2.69 9.91 21.47
N SER A 95 3.87 9.43 21.06
CA SER A 95 4.06 8.80 19.74
C SER A 95 3.26 7.50 19.63
N VAL A 96 2.79 7.17 18.43
CA VAL A 96 2.13 5.88 18.14
C VAL A 96 3.04 4.73 18.57
N THR A 97 4.34 4.84 18.33
CA THR A 97 5.30 3.79 18.65
C THR A 97 5.37 3.52 20.16
N ASP A 98 5.43 4.55 20.99
CA ASP A 98 5.58 4.38 22.44
C ASP A 98 4.29 3.91 23.10
N THR A 99 3.12 4.38 22.65
CA THR A 99 1.84 3.85 23.13
C THR A 99 1.75 2.34 22.91
N PHE A 100 2.15 1.83 21.74
CA PHE A 100 2.11 0.38 21.50
C PHE A 100 3.18 -0.40 22.27
N LYS A 101 4.39 0.14 22.48
CA LYS A 101 5.38 -0.48 23.39
C LYS A 101 4.82 -0.66 24.80
N MET A 102 4.15 0.37 25.33
CA MET A 102 3.50 0.32 26.63
C MET A 102 2.44 -0.79 26.67
N LEU A 103 1.55 -0.84 25.67
CA LEU A 103 0.49 -1.85 25.62
C LEU A 103 1.03 -3.28 25.49
N ILE A 104 2.08 -3.49 24.69
CA ILE A 104 2.76 -4.79 24.57
C ILE A 104 3.28 -5.26 25.93
N GLY A 105 3.82 -4.35 26.75
CA GLY A 105 4.32 -4.66 28.09
C GLY A 105 3.27 -5.13 29.10
N TYR A 106 1.97 -4.96 28.81
CA TYR A 106 0.87 -5.35 29.71
C TYR A 106 0.36 -6.77 29.50
N ALA A 107 0.80 -7.47 28.45
CA ALA A 107 0.32 -8.81 28.12
C ALA A 107 1.47 -9.73 27.69
N PRO A 108 1.49 -11.01 28.13
CA PRO A 108 2.46 -11.98 27.65
C PRO A 108 2.42 -12.20 26.13
N GLU A 109 1.21 -12.22 25.56
CA GLU A 109 0.96 -12.32 24.13
C GLU A 109 -0.21 -11.40 23.75
N SER A 110 -0.11 -10.71 22.62
CA SER A 110 -1.11 -9.73 22.20
C SER A 110 -1.35 -9.67 20.70
N CYS A 111 -2.60 -9.37 20.34
CA CYS A 111 -2.99 -8.93 19.02
C CYS A 111 -3.66 -7.57 19.09
N PHE A 112 -3.29 -6.71 18.15
CA PHE A 112 -3.77 -5.36 18.03
C PHE A 112 -4.59 -5.20 16.76
N VAL A 113 -5.87 -4.89 16.91
CA VAL A 113 -6.72 -4.43 15.82
C VAL A 113 -6.63 -2.91 15.80
N VAL A 114 -6.00 -2.36 14.76
CA VAL A 114 -5.64 -0.95 14.71
C VAL A 114 -6.41 -0.26 13.60
N ARG A 115 -7.05 0.86 13.94
CA ARG A 115 -7.64 1.78 12.97
C ARG A 115 -7.08 3.17 13.19
N SER A 116 -6.48 3.75 12.15
CA SER A 116 -5.68 4.97 12.23
C SER A 116 -6.02 5.94 11.10
N LYS A 117 -5.75 7.24 11.31
CA LYS A 117 -5.73 8.22 10.20
C LYS A 117 -4.39 8.23 9.47
N LEU A 118 -3.32 7.81 10.15
CA LEU A 118 -1.98 7.76 9.60
C LEU A 118 -1.82 6.50 8.75
N GLU A 119 -1.42 6.69 7.50
CA GLU A 119 -1.23 5.61 6.53
C GLU A 119 0.09 4.89 6.82
N GLY A 120 0.06 3.56 6.80
CA GLY A 120 1.19 2.68 7.09
C GLY A 120 1.41 2.36 8.56
N THR A 121 0.49 2.73 9.47
CA THR A 121 0.61 2.44 10.91
C THR A 121 0.88 0.97 11.20
N CYS A 122 0.06 0.05 10.70
CA CYS A 122 0.26 -1.39 10.97
C CYS A 122 1.56 -1.92 10.37
N THR A 123 1.93 -1.46 9.18
CA THR A 123 3.17 -1.88 8.51
C THR A 123 4.39 -1.49 9.33
N TRP A 124 4.43 -0.26 9.85
CA TRP A 124 5.48 0.19 10.76
C TRP A 124 5.49 -0.61 12.06
N LEU A 125 4.35 -0.76 12.72
CA LEU A 125 4.26 -1.50 14.00
C LEU A 125 4.73 -2.95 13.83
N ALA A 126 4.30 -3.64 12.79
CA ALA A 126 4.72 -5.01 12.50
C ALA A 126 6.23 -5.08 12.20
N HIS A 127 6.76 -4.12 11.43
CA HIS A 127 8.17 -4.09 11.05
C HIS A 127 9.10 -3.75 12.22
N TYR A 128 8.72 -2.78 13.04
CA TYR A 128 9.57 -2.24 14.11
C TYR A 128 9.33 -2.93 15.46
N LEU A 129 8.07 -3.07 15.87
CA LEU A 129 7.73 -3.61 17.20
C LEU A 129 7.82 -5.12 17.28
N GLY A 130 7.66 -5.86 16.18
CA GLY A 130 7.87 -7.32 16.16
C GLY A 130 9.28 -7.70 16.64
N PRO A 131 10.34 -7.24 15.95
CA PRO A 131 11.72 -7.48 16.39
C PRO A 131 12.08 -6.82 17.72
N TRP A 132 11.50 -5.64 18.04
CA TRP A 132 11.72 -5.01 19.35
C TRP A 132 11.18 -5.86 20.49
N ALA A 133 9.94 -6.38 20.37
CA ALA A 133 9.29 -7.21 21.39
C ALA A 133 10.13 -8.46 21.69
N GLU A 134 10.61 -9.15 20.65
CA GLU A 134 11.48 -10.32 20.80
C GLU A 134 12.78 -9.99 21.54
N ARG A 135 13.43 -8.85 21.24
CA ARG A 135 14.63 -8.39 21.95
C ARG A 135 14.37 -8.07 23.42
N GLN A 136 13.16 -7.65 23.77
CA GLN A 136 12.75 -7.37 25.15
C GLN A 136 12.25 -8.62 25.90
N GLY A 137 12.19 -9.79 25.24
CA GLY A 137 11.70 -11.03 25.83
C GLY A 137 10.17 -11.17 25.82
N TYR A 138 9.46 -10.32 25.08
CA TYR A 138 8.02 -10.46 24.83
C TYR A 138 7.76 -11.36 23.62
N MET A 139 6.57 -11.96 23.57
CA MET A 139 6.10 -12.65 22.37
C MET A 139 5.87 -11.63 21.25
N ARG A 140 6.18 -12.01 20.01
CA ARG A 140 5.92 -11.16 18.84
C ARG A 140 4.42 -10.82 18.74
N PRO A 141 4.03 -9.54 18.85
CA PRO A 141 2.63 -9.14 18.71
C PRO A 141 2.16 -9.22 17.26
N SER A 142 0.86 -9.42 17.09
CA SER A 142 0.21 -9.37 15.77
C SER A 142 -0.53 -8.05 15.59
N PHE A 143 -0.50 -7.47 14.39
CA PHE A 143 -1.23 -6.25 14.06
C PHE A 143 -2.21 -6.52 12.90
N ILE A 144 -3.46 -6.12 13.07
CA ILE A 144 -4.53 -6.23 12.07
C ILE A 144 -5.00 -4.82 11.70
N ASN A 145 -4.85 -4.44 10.43
CA ASN A 145 -5.29 -3.17 9.90
C ASN A 145 -6.81 -3.15 9.67
N ALA A 146 -7.52 -2.47 10.58
CA ALA A 146 -8.96 -2.18 10.50
C ALA A 146 -9.29 -0.90 9.71
N GLY A 147 -8.29 -0.35 9.00
CA GLY A 147 -8.35 0.82 8.14
C GLY A 147 -7.30 1.86 8.54
N ASP A 148 -6.47 2.31 7.59
CA ASP A 148 -5.49 3.37 7.78
C ASP A 148 -5.63 4.50 6.76
N GLY A 149 -6.22 5.63 7.18
CA GLY A 149 -6.41 6.79 6.33
C GLY A 149 -7.12 6.47 5.00
N LYS A 150 -6.52 6.92 3.88
CA LYS A 150 -6.97 6.61 2.51
C LYS A 150 -6.15 5.47 1.86
N HIS A 151 -5.27 4.82 2.62
CA HIS A 151 -4.36 3.79 2.11
C HIS A 151 -5.09 2.45 1.99
N GLU A 152 -5.26 1.70 3.07
CA GLU A 152 -5.73 0.32 2.98
C GLU A 152 -6.84 -0.03 3.98
N HIS A 153 -7.58 -1.10 3.65
CA HIS A 153 -8.53 -1.74 4.58
C HIS A 153 -8.65 -3.24 4.28
N PRO A 154 -7.60 -4.05 4.56
CA PRO A 154 -7.53 -5.44 4.11
C PRO A 154 -8.66 -6.32 4.65
N THR A 155 -9.06 -6.08 5.89
CA THR A 155 -10.14 -6.85 6.54
C THR A 155 -11.53 -6.59 5.95
N GLN A 156 -11.71 -5.47 5.24
CA GLN A 156 -12.90 -5.21 4.43
C GLN A 156 -12.79 -5.92 3.07
N GLU A 157 -11.61 -5.93 2.46
CA GLU A 157 -11.37 -6.68 1.22
C GLU A 157 -11.69 -8.17 1.40
N PHE A 158 -11.15 -8.79 2.44
CA PHE A 158 -11.36 -10.21 2.73
C PHE A 158 -12.83 -10.57 2.97
N LEU A 159 -13.59 -9.73 3.67
CA LEU A 159 -15.02 -10.00 3.90
C LEU A 159 -15.86 -9.79 2.64
N ASP A 160 -15.44 -8.88 1.75
CA ASP A 160 -16.10 -8.67 0.46
C ASP A 160 -15.91 -9.89 -0.43
N GLU A 161 -14.67 -10.36 -0.59
CA GLU A 161 -14.34 -11.53 -1.40
C GLU A 161 -14.99 -12.80 -0.87
N PHE A 162 -15.01 -12.99 0.46
CA PHE A 162 -15.77 -14.08 1.08
C PHE A 162 -17.25 -14.04 0.70
N SER A 163 -17.86 -12.85 0.68
CA SER A 163 -19.27 -12.66 0.34
C SER A 163 -19.53 -12.88 -1.15
N PHE A 164 -18.58 -12.52 -2.02
CA PHE A 164 -18.66 -12.79 -3.46
C PHE A 164 -18.52 -14.27 -3.76
N LEU A 165 -17.56 -14.96 -3.12
CA LEU A 165 -17.39 -16.40 -3.23
C LEU A 165 -18.65 -17.12 -2.77
N GLU A 166 -19.25 -16.72 -1.65
CA GLU A 166 -20.51 -17.27 -1.17
C GLU A 166 -21.64 -17.14 -2.21
N GLN A 167 -21.78 -15.96 -2.82
CA GLN A 167 -22.76 -15.72 -3.88
C GLN A 167 -22.50 -16.52 -5.16
N LEU A 168 -21.25 -16.79 -5.48
CA LEU A 168 -20.84 -17.61 -6.63
C LEU A 168 -20.86 -19.12 -6.32
N GLY A 169 -21.42 -19.54 -5.17
CA GLY A 169 -21.45 -20.94 -4.78
C GLY A 169 -20.06 -21.53 -4.51
N TRP A 170 -19.13 -20.69 -4.03
CA TRP A 170 -17.73 -20.98 -3.77
C TRP A 170 -16.92 -21.32 -5.02
N ASN A 171 -17.38 -20.89 -6.20
CA ASN A 171 -16.63 -20.99 -7.43
C ASN A 171 -15.72 -19.75 -7.61
N ASP A 172 -14.41 -19.97 -7.65
CA ASP A 172 -13.39 -18.93 -7.85
C ASP A 172 -12.83 -18.88 -9.29
N GLN A 173 -13.41 -19.62 -10.25
CA GLN A 173 -12.92 -19.64 -11.64
C GLN A 173 -13.05 -18.28 -12.33
N SER A 174 -14.14 -17.54 -12.06
CA SER A 174 -14.38 -16.24 -12.66
C SER A 174 -15.26 -15.35 -11.79
N ILE A 175 -15.00 -14.04 -11.85
CA ILE A 175 -15.87 -13.01 -11.28
C ILE A 175 -16.18 -11.94 -12.33
N HIS A 176 -17.45 -11.51 -12.35
CA HIS A 176 -17.89 -10.32 -13.07
C HIS A 176 -18.52 -9.35 -12.06
N LEU A 177 -17.86 -8.21 -11.86
CA LEU A 177 -18.15 -7.26 -10.79
C LEU A 177 -18.40 -5.85 -11.36
N ALA A 178 -19.52 -5.23 -10.99
CA ALA A 178 -19.77 -3.81 -11.23
C ALA A 178 -19.39 -2.99 -10.00
N LEU A 179 -18.47 -2.04 -10.13
CA LEU A 179 -18.14 -1.06 -9.08
C LEU A 179 -18.89 0.24 -9.38
N VAL A 180 -19.78 0.67 -8.48
CA VAL A 180 -20.72 1.76 -8.75
C VAL A 180 -20.64 2.85 -7.68
N GLY A 181 -20.49 4.11 -8.08
CA GLY A 181 -20.57 5.25 -7.16
C GLY A 181 -19.36 6.19 -7.23
N ASP A 182 -18.83 6.58 -6.07
CA ASP A 182 -17.58 7.34 -5.96
C ASP A 182 -16.39 6.39 -6.05
N LEU A 183 -15.82 6.27 -7.26
CA LEU A 183 -14.63 5.45 -7.52
C LEU A 183 -13.34 6.24 -7.36
N TYR A 184 -13.44 7.57 -7.26
CA TYR A 184 -12.30 8.45 -7.10
C TYR A 184 -11.77 8.45 -5.66
N HIS A 185 -12.65 8.49 -4.66
CA HIS A 185 -12.26 8.54 -3.24
C HIS A 185 -12.44 7.21 -2.48
N GLY A 186 -13.11 6.22 -3.10
CA GLY A 186 -13.50 4.99 -2.42
C GLY A 186 -12.33 4.03 -2.17
N ARG A 187 -11.70 4.10 -1.00
CA ARG A 187 -10.59 3.18 -0.63
C ARG A 187 -10.93 1.69 -0.84
N THR A 188 -12.17 1.29 -0.54
CA THR A 188 -12.60 -0.11 -0.69
C THR A 188 -12.67 -0.56 -2.15
N VAL A 189 -12.90 0.36 -3.09
CA VAL A 189 -12.85 0.02 -4.52
C VAL A 189 -11.44 0.10 -5.08
N HIS A 190 -10.57 0.90 -4.46
CA HIS A 190 -9.15 0.94 -4.79
C HIS A 190 -8.46 -0.38 -4.42
N SER A 191 -8.75 -0.95 -3.24
CA SER A 191 -8.23 -2.26 -2.83
C SER A 191 -8.62 -3.38 -3.81
N LYS A 192 -9.76 -3.28 -4.52
CA LYS A 192 -10.19 -4.24 -5.54
C LYS A 192 -9.26 -4.28 -6.77
N ALA A 193 -8.46 -3.24 -6.99
CA ALA A 193 -7.48 -3.23 -8.08
C ALA A 193 -6.45 -4.35 -7.94
N ASP A 194 -6.06 -4.69 -6.71
CA ASP A 194 -5.11 -5.75 -6.37
C ASP A 194 -5.74 -6.94 -5.61
N GLY A 195 -6.95 -6.79 -5.06
CA GLY A 195 -7.62 -7.80 -4.23
C GLY A 195 -8.09 -9.03 -5.01
N LEU A 196 -8.79 -8.84 -6.13
CA LEU A 196 -9.56 -9.88 -6.85
C LEU A 196 -8.74 -11.04 -7.48
N ARG A 197 -7.46 -11.17 -7.15
CA ARG A 197 -6.54 -12.20 -7.62
C ARG A 197 -6.87 -13.61 -7.13
N VAL A 198 -7.77 -13.74 -6.17
CA VAL A 198 -8.31 -15.04 -5.75
C VAL A 198 -9.17 -15.68 -6.83
N PHE A 199 -9.71 -14.88 -7.76
CA PHE A 199 -10.48 -15.34 -8.90
C PHE A 199 -9.60 -15.57 -10.14
N GLY A 200 -9.87 -16.63 -10.90
CA GLY A 200 -9.09 -16.99 -12.09
C GLY A 200 -9.24 -15.96 -13.23
N THR A 201 -10.48 -15.64 -13.61
CA THR A 201 -10.79 -14.61 -14.62
C THR A 201 -11.57 -13.47 -13.99
N VAL A 202 -11.12 -12.23 -14.18
CA VAL A 202 -11.72 -11.05 -13.55
C VAL A 202 -12.23 -10.09 -14.62
N LYS A 203 -13.54 -9.80 -14.61
CA LYS A 203 -14.18 -8.75 -15.40
C LYS A 203 -14.74 -7.68 -14.47
N VAL A 204 -14.30 -6.44 -14.63
CA VAL A 204 -14.72 -5.30 -13.80
C VAL A 204 -15.40 -4.25 -14.67
N ASP A 205 -16.60 -3.85 -14.29
CA ASP A 205 -17.32 -2.73 -14.88
C ASP A 205 -17.28 -1.53 -13.91
N LEU A 206 -16.60 -0.46 -14.31
CA LEU A 206 -16.48 0.78 -13.54
C LEU A 206 -17.62 1.72 -13.95
N VAL A 207 -18.59 1.93 -13.06
CA VAL A 207 -19.79 2.73 -13.33
C VAL A 207 -19.79 3.99 -12.49
N ALA A 208 -19.25 5.06 -13.05
CA ALA A 208 -19.17 6.36 -12.40
C ALA A 208 -19.07 7.49 -13.44
N PRO A 209 -19.69 8.66 -13.19
CA PRO A 209 -19.48 9.83 -14.04
C PRO A 209 -18.01 10.28 -14.01
N PRO A 210 -17.52 11.03 -15.03
CA PRO A 210 -16.12 11.42 -15.13
C PRO A 210 -15.56 12.10 -13.87
N GLU A 211 -16.38 12.87 -13.17
CA GLU A 211 -15.99 13.53 -11.91
C GLU A 211 -15.74 12.57 -10.73
N LEU A 212 -16.20 11.32 -10.84
CA LEU A 212 -16.12 10.27 -9.81
C LEU A 212 -15.37 9.03 -10.32
N ALA A 213 -14.72 9.14 -11.47
CA ALA A 213 -14.10 8.01 -12.16
C ALA A 213 -12.92 7.43 -11.35
N MET A 214 -12.61 6.16 -11.61
CA MET A 214 -11.45 5.50 -11.06
C MET A 214 -10.18 6.25 -11.49
N PRO A 215 -9.23 6.54 -10.59
CA PRO A 215 -7.96 7.11 -10.98
C PRO A 215 -7.21 6.20 -11.98
N PRO A 216 -6.59 6.74 -13.05
CA PRO A 216 -5.98 5.93 -14.10
C PRO A 216 -4.96 4.90 -13.61
N PHE A 217 -4.21 5.22 -12.56
CA PHE A 217 -3.21 4.30 -12.03
C PHE A 217 -3.80 3.00 -11.44
N TYR A 218 -5.03 3.04 -10.90
CA TYR A 218 -5.74 1.84 -10.45
C TYR A 218 -6.31 1.06 -11.63
N GLU A 219 -6.82 1.74 -12.66
CA GLU A 219 -7.23 1.08 -13.90
C GLU A 219 -6.07 0.36 -14.57
N ASP A 220 -4.89 0.98 -14.60
CA ASP A 220 -3.67 0.39 -15.12
C ASP A 220 -3.17 -0.76 -14.23
N ALA A 221 -3.36 -0.68 -12.91
CA ALA A 221 -3.11 -1.80 -12.00
C ALA A 221 -4.03 -2.99 -12.31
N MET A 222 -5.33 -2.75 -12.47
CA MET A 222 -6.31 -3.79 -12.85
C MET A 222 -5.92 -4.46 -14.17
N LYS A 223 -5.59 -3.67 -15.21
CA LYS A 223 -5.15 -4.20 -16.51
C LYS A 223 -3.85 -4.99 -16.40
N ARG A 224 -2.86 -4.52 -15.63
CA ARG A 224 -1.60 -5.24 -15.37
C ARG A 224 -1.83 -6.55 -14.63
N ASN A 225 -2.85 -6.61 -13.77
CA ASN A 225 -3.30 -7.83 -13.09
C ASN A 225 -4.11 -8.77 -14.01
N GLY A 226 -4.29 -8.42 -15.29
CA GLY A 226 -4.99 -9.24 -16.27
C GLY A 226 -6.51 -9.07 -16.25
N TYR A 227 -7.05 -8.04 -15.60
CA TYR A 227 -8.49 -7.84 -15.51
C TYR A 227 -9.03 -7.26 -16.83
N THR A 228 -10.22 -7.72 -17.24
CA THR A 228 -10.98 -7.06 -18.31
C THR A 228 -11.76 -5.91 -17.70
N VAL A 229 -11.41 -4.67 -18.05
CA VAL A 229 -12.02 -3.45 -17.49
C VAL A 229 -12.90 -2.75 -18.53
N ARG A 230 -14.16 -2.46 -18.17
CA ARG A 230 -15.06 -1.58 -18.94
C ARG A 230 -15.45 -0.38 -18.10
N ILE A 231 -15.68 0.76 -18.75
CA ILE A 231 -15.99 2.04 -18.09
C ILE A 231 -17.30 2.57 -18.63
N PHE A 232 -18.17 3.03 -17.73
CA PHE A 232 -19.48 3.59 -18.05
C PHE A 232 -19.71 4.86 -17.22
N ALA A 233 -20.25 5.90 -17.84
CA ALA A 233 -20.48 7.19 -17.18
C ALA A 233 -21.74 7.20 -16.29
N SER A 234 -22.62 6.20 -16.43
CA SER A 234 -23.86 6.09 -15.64
C SER A 234 -24.43 4.67 -15.63
N LEU A 235 -25.31 4.41 -14.66
CA LEU A 235 -26.13 3.19 -14.61
C LEU A 235 -26.99 3.02 -15.87
N ASP A 236 -27.53 4.11 -16.43
CA ASP A 236 -28.37 4.05 -17.62
C ASP A 236 -27.61 3.54 -18.84
N GLU A 237 -26.39 4.05 -19.04
CA GLU A 237 -25.46 3.59 -20.06
C GLU A 237 -25.04 2.14 -19.81
N TYR A 238 -24.65 1.80 -18.58
CA TYR A 238 -24.23 0.45 -18.23
C TYR A 238 -25.31 -0.60 -18.51
N LEU A 239 -26.53 -0.33 -18.03
CA LEU A 239 -27.68 -1.20 -18.23
C LEU A 239 -28.16 -1.23 -19.70
N SER A 240 -27.73 -0.30 -20.57
CA SER A 240 -28.11 -0.31 -22.00
C SER A 240 -27.35 -1.34 -22.81
N THR A 241 -26.22 -1.83 -22.29
CA THR A 241 -25.38 -2.83 -22.94
C THR A 241 -26.02 -4.22 -23.00
N GLY A 242 -26.95 -4.53 -22.09
CA GLY A 242 -27.53 -5.86 -21.92
C GLY A 242 -26.59 -6.91 -21.30
N ASP A 243 -25.31 -6.60 -21.10
CA ASP A 243 -24.30 -7.47 -20.50
C ASP A 243 -23.82 -6.86 -19.18
N THR A 244 -24.57 -7.13 -18.11
CA THR A 244 -24.37 -6.56 -16.78
C THR A 244 -23.94 -7.62 -15.78
N ALA A 245 -23.15 -7.22 -14.78
CA ALA A 245 -22.59 -8.10 -13.78
C ALA A 245 -23.69 -8.75 -12.90
N PRO A 246 -23.45 -9.97 -12.39
CA PRO A 246 -24.25 -10.55 -11.31
C PRO A 246 -23.88 -10.00 -9.92
N ILE A 247 -22.70 -9.39 -9.75
CA ILE A 247 -22.26 -8.81 -8.48
C ILE A 247 -22.07 -7.31 -8.67
N TRP A 248 -22.73 -6.52 -7.83
CA TRP A 248 -22.65 -5.07 -7.85
C TRP A 248 -22.15 -4.57 -6.50
N TYR A 249 -21.14 -3.74 -6.50
CA TYR A 249 -20.56 -3.15 -5.30
C TYR A 249 -20.72 -1.64 -5.34
N PHE A 250 -21.69 -1.15 -4.58
CA PHE A 250 -21.98 0.26 -4.48
C PHE A 250 -21.11 0.93 -3.41
N THR A 251 -20.67 2.15 -3.69
CA THR A 251 -19.99 3.01 -2.70
C THR A 251 -20.86 4.18 -2.28
N ARG A 252 -20.55 4.71 -1.10
CA ARG A 252 -21.10 5.98 -0.65
C ARG A 252 -20.48 7.11 -1.46
N LEU A 253 -21.34 8.00 -1.95
CA LEU A 253 -20.93 9.26 -2.57
C LEU A 253 -20.34 10.21 -1.51
N GLN A 254 -19.08 10.60 -1.66
CA GLN A 254 -18.39 11.51 -0.74
C GLN A 254 -18.34 12.95 -1.30
N LEU A 255 -19.50 13.46 -1.74
CA LEU A 255 -19.59 14.77 -2.40
C LEU A 255 -19.11 15.91 -1.50
N GLU A 256 -19.18 15.74 -0.17
CA GLU A 256 -18.65 16.68 0.82
C GLU A 256 -17.13 16.90 0.72
N ARG A 257 -16.41 16.02 0.02
CA ARG A 257 -14.96 16.11 -0.18
C ARG A 257 -14.59 16.85 -1.48
N MET A 258 -15.58 17.29 -2.24
CA MET A 258 -15.38 17.86 -3.57
C MET A 258 -15.48 19.39 -3.52
N GLY A 259 -14.78 20.05 -4.43
CA GLY A 259 -14.79 21.50 -4.54
C GLY A 259 -16.18 22.05 -4.88
N GLU A 260 -16.37 23.35 -4.64
CA GLU A 260 -17.66 24.06 -4.79
C GLU A 260 -18.30 23.85 -6.18
N SER A 261 -17.48 23.80 -7.24
CA SER A 261 -17.93 23.55 -8.63
C SER A 261 -18.52 22.16 -8.89
N VAL A 262 -18.21 21.16 -8.05
CA VAL A 262 -18.74 19.80 -8.16
C VAL A 262 -20.03 19.66 -7.33
N LEU A 263 -20.15 20.41 -6.24
CA LEU A 263 -21.36 20.44 -5.41
C LEU A 263 -22.57 20.97 -6.20
N GLU A 264 -22.37 21.93 -7.10
CA GLU A 264 -23.42 22.41 -8.02
C GLU A 264 -23.97 21.28 -8.93
N LYS A 265 -23.12 20.31 -9.28
CA LYS A 265 -23.47 19.16 -10.13
C LYS A 265 -23.98 17.96 -9.33
N ALA A 266 -24.00 18.02 -8.01
CA ALA A 266 -24.34 16.91 -7.13
C ALA A 266 -25.65 16.17 -7.49
N PRO A 267 -26.77 16.85 -7.86
CA PRO A 267 -28.00 16.15 -8.26
C PRO A 267 -27.81 15.26 -9.49
N ARG A 268 -27.06 15.74 -10.50
CA ARG A 268 -26.76 15.00 -11.72
C ARG A 268 -25.87 13.80 -11.43
N LEU A 269 -24.81 14.00 -10.63
CA LEU A 269 -23.88 12.93 -10.26
C LEU A 269 -24.58 11.83 -9.46
N ARG A 270 -25.41 12.19 -8.48
CA ARG A 270 -26.24 11.23 -7.73
C ARG A 270 -27.14 10.42 -8.65
N LYS A 271 -27.89 11.09 -9.54
CA LYS A 271 -28.79 10.42 -10.48
C LYS A 271 -28.07 9.38 -11.35
N ALA A 272 -26.83 9.65 -11.75
CA ALA A 272 -26.05 8.76 -12.61
C ALA A 272 -25.70 7.41 -11.95
N VAL A 273 -25.61 7.36 -10.61
CA VAL A 273 -25.12 6.17 -9.87
C VAL A 273 -26.11 5.64 -8.82
N THR A 274 -27.28 6.26 -8.66
CA THR A 274 -28.35 5.75 -7.79
C THR A 274 -29.23 4.76 -8.56
N PHE A 275 -29.40 3.56 -8.02
CA PHE A 275 -30.30 2.56 -8.60
C PHE A 275 -31.77 2.99 -8.46
N ARG A 276 -32.56 2.79 -9.51
CA ARG A 276 -33.96 3.27 -9.59
C ARG A 276 -34.91 2.12 -9.89
N ARG A 277 -36.19 2.30 -9.58
CA ARG A 277 -37.21 1.25 -9.77
C ARG A 277 -37.38 0.84 -11.24
N ASP A 278 -37.23 1.78 -12.17
CA ASP A 278 -37.28 1.53 -13.62
C ASP A 278 -36.13 0.65 -14.15
N MET A 279 -35.13 0.36 -13.32
CA MET A 279 -33.97 -0.47 -13.67
C MET A 279 -34.12 -1.93 -13.24
N LEU A 280 -35.17 -2.28 -12.48
CA LEU A 280 -35.29 -3.60 -11.85
C LEU A 280 -35.34 -4.73 -12.89
N ASP A 281 -36.04 -4.51 -14.00
CA ASP A 281 -36.18 -5.50 -15.07
C ASP A 281 -34.97 -5.58 -16.01
N ARG A 282 -33.94 -4.74 -15.76
CA ARG A 282 -32.72 -4.64 -16.59
C ARG A 282 -31.51 -5.31 -15.94
N VAL A 283 -31.65 -5.88 -14.74
CA VAL A 283 -30.58 -6.60 -14.04
C VAL A 283 -30.82 -8.12 -14.09
N PRO A 284 -29.76 -8.95 -14.06
CA PRO A 284 -29.91 -10.40 -14.03
C PRO A 284 -30.66 -10.85 -12.78
N VAL A 285 -31.43 -11.94 -12.87
CA VAL A 285 -32.15 -12.53 -11.72
C VAL A 285 -31.18 -12.96 -10.60
N SER A 286 -29.95 -13.35 -10.97
CA SER A 286 -28.88 -13.71 -10.04
C SER A 286 -28.18 -12.51 -9.40
N ALA A 287 -28.56 -11.27 -9.76
CA ALA A 287 -27.86 -10.08 -9.30
C ALA A 287 -27.93 -9.91 -7.78
N ARG A 288 -26.82 -9.54 -7.17
CA ARG A 288 -26.76 -9.11 -5.76
C ARG A 288 -25.94 -7.84 -5.62
N PHE A 289 -26.41 -6.97 -4.74
CA PHE A 289 -25.86 -5.66 -4.46
C PHE A 289 -25.20 -5.67 -3.09
N TYR A 290 -23.97 -5.20 -3.07
CA TYR A 290 -23.09 -5.10 -1.92
C TYR A 290 -22.75 -3.64 -1.67
N HIS A 291 -22.43 -3.33 -0.41
CA HIS A 291 -22.05 -1.97 -0.02
C HIS A 291 -21.23 -2.06 1.28
N PRO A 292 -20.04 -1.42 1.39
CA PRO A 292 -19.22 -1.47 2.61
C PRO A 292 -19.87 -0.80 3.83
N LEU A 293 -20.94 -0.06 3.56
CA LEU A 293 -21.72 0.78 4.45
C LEU A 293 -20.84 1.93 5.04
N PRO A 294 -21.39 2.91 5.78
CA PRO A 294 -22.81 3.25 5.86
C PRO A 294 -23.32 3.78 4.52
N ARG A 295 -24.60 3.52 4.23
CA ARG A 295 -25.33 4.25 3.18
C ARG A 295 -25.64 5.66 3.68
N ASP A 296 -25.68 6.64 2.77
CA ASP A 296 -26.14 7.97 3.11
C ASP A 296 -27.61 7.93 3.56
N ARG A 297 -27.95 8.67 4.62
CA ARG A 297 -29.31 8.66 5.19
C ARG A 297 -30.32 9.38 4.29
N LEU A 298 -29.90 10.41 3.57
CA LEU A 298 -30.78 11.32 2.82
C LEU A 298 -30.84 10.95 1.34
N ALA A 299 -29.71 10.59 0.75
CA ALA A 299 -29.56 10.31 -0.68
C ALA A 299 -28.66 9.07 -0.91
N PRO A 300 -29.10 7.87 -0.52
CA PRO A 300 -28.33 6.64 -0.74
C PRO A 300 -28.22 6.30 -2.24
N THR A 301 -27.07 5.79 -2.66
CA THR A 301 -26.86 5.18 -3.99
C THR A 301 -27.65 3.88 -4.16
N VAL A 302 -27.91 3.20 -3.04
CA VAL A 302 -28.74 1.99 -2.92
C VAL A 302 -29.96 2.32 -2.05
N PRO A 303 -31.09 2.75 -2.64
CA PRO A 303 -32.27 3.18 -1.88
C PRO A 303 -32.83 2.13 -0.93
N THR A 304 -33.46 2.58 0.17
CA THR A 304 -33.97 1.71 1.24
C THR A 304 -35.08 0.75 0.80
N TRP A 305 -35.80 1.04 -0.30
CA TRP A 305 -36.78 0.10 -0.82
C TRP A 305 -36.16 -1.17 -1.40
N LEU A 306 -34.85 -1.18 -1.66
CA LEU A 306 -34.13 -2.38 -2.09
C LEU A 306 -33.88 -3.36 -0.93
N ASP A 307 -34.05 -2.93 0.32
CA ASP A 307 -33.75 -3.73 1.51
C ASP A 307 -34.57 -5.03 1.54
N ASP A 308 -35.83 -4.97 1.09
CA ASP A 308 -36.76 -6.10 1.03
C ASP A 308 -36.70 -6.88 -0.31
N THR A 309 -35.74 -6.56 -1.17
CA THR A 309 -35.61 -7.22 -2.49
C THR A 309 -34.54 -8.32 -2.47
N PRO A 310 -34.64 -9.32 -3.36
CA PRO A 310 -33.58 -10.31 -3.52
C PRO A 310 -32.22 -9.72 -3.90
N LEU A 311 -32.15 -8.47 -4.35
CA LEU A 311 -30.90 -7.79 -4.68
C LEU A 311 -30.06 -7.48 -3.42
N ASN A 312 -30.65 -7.41 -2.22
CA ASN A 312 -29.92 -7.06 -1.00
C ASN A 312 -28.91 -8.16 -0.60
N GLY A 313 -27.62 -7.88 -0.80
CA GLY A 313 -26.51 -8.69 -0.31
C GLY A 313 -25.67 -8.03 0.79
N TRP A 314 -25.84 -6.72 1.04
CA TRP A 314 -24.98 -5.96 1.96
C TRP A 314 -25.21 -6.29 3.44
N ASP A 315 -26.39 -6.81 3.81
CA ASP A 315 -26.67 -7.25 5.18
C ASP A 315 -25.92 -8.55 5.51
N GLY A 316 -25.98 -9.52 4.58
CA GLY A 316 -25.21 -10.76 4.66
C GLY A 316 -23.70 -10.50 4.67
N GLN A 317 -23.24 -9.58 3.81
CA GLN A 317 -21.85 -9.10 3.79
C GLN A 317 -21.41 -8.51 5.14
N SER A 318 -22.27 -7.69 5.76
CA SER A 318 -21.97 -7.09 7.06
C SER A 318 -21.82 -8.14 8.15
N ALA A 319 -22.68 -9.16 8.14
CA ALA A 319 -22.57 -10.31 9.05
C ALA A 319 -21.32 -11.15 8.77
N ASN A 320 -20.95 -11.33 7.50
CA ASN A 320 -19.77 -12.08 7.09
C ASN A 320 -18.46 -11.52 7.68
N GLY A 321 -18.41 -10.21 7.93
CA GLY A 321 -17.29 -9.58 8.61
C GLY A 321 -16.99 -10.13 10.01
N TYR A 322 -17.97 -10.68 10.73
CA TYR A 322 -17.69 -11.33 12.02
C TYR A 322 -16.89 -12.63 11.83
N TYR A 323 -17.30 -13.48 10.89
CA TYR A 323 -16.67 -14.79 10.68
C TYR A 323 -15.25 -14.65 10.14
N THR A 324 -15.02 -13.78 9.14
CA THR A 324 -13.68 -13.59 8.58
C THR A 324 -12.72 -13.06 9.63
N ARG A 325 -13.13 -12.07 10.43
CA ARG A 325 -12.29 -11.47 11.47
C ARG A 325 -11.97 -12.41 12.62
N ALA A 326 -12.91 -13.27 13.02
CA ALA A 326 -12.62 -14.32 13.99
C ALA A 326 -11.57 -15.30 13.44
N VAL A 327 -11.64 -15.65 12.16
CA VAL A 327 -10.63 -16.52 11.54
C VAL A 327 -9.29 -15.82 11.38
N GLU A 328 -9.26 -14.53 10.99
CA GLU A 328 -8.04 -13.72 10.96
C GLU A 328 -7.33 -13.74 12.33
N MET A 329 -8.07 -13.47 13.41
CA MET A 329 -7.53 -13.50 14.77
C MET A 329 -7.02 -14.90 15.16
N ALA A 330 -7.78 -15.95 14.87
CA ALA A 330 -7.36 -17.33 15.14
C ALA A 330 -6.09 -17.72 14.37
N MET A 331 -5.96 -17.30 13.11
CA MET A 331 -4.76 -17.52 12.30
C MET A 331 -3.56 -16.84 12.97
N LEU A 332 -3.62 -15.53 13.23
CA LEU A 332 -2.48 -14.78 13.76
C LEU A 332 -2.10 -15.18 15.19
N ALA A 333 -3.05 -15.70 15.97
CA ALA A 333 -2.78 -16.31 17.27
C ALA A 333 -2.12 -17.70 17.19
N GLY A 334 -1.95 -18.26 15.99
CA GLY A 334 -1.44 -19.62 15.78
C GLY A 334 -2.39 -20.71 16.26
N ARG A 335 -3.69 -20.42 16.37
CA ARG A 335 -4.72 -21.38 16.78
C ARG A 335 -5.10 -22.32 15.63
N ILE A 336 -5.12 -21.79 14.42
CA ILE A 336 -5.38 -22.53 13.18
C ILE A 336 -4.26 -22.26 12.18
N GLY A 337 -4.03 -23.18 11.24
CA GLY A 337 -3.00 -23.07 10.21
C GLY A 337 -2.16 -24.34 10.00
N ASP A 338 -2.28 -25.33 10.89
CA ASP A 338 -1.53 -26.59 10.78
C ASP A 338 -1.94 -27.42 9.55
N ASP A 339 -3.17 -27.23 9.06
CA ASP A 339 -3.73 -27.86 7.85
C ASP A 339 -3.57 -26.98 6.59
N PHE A 340 -2.73 -25.93 6.64
CA PHE A 340 -2.39 -25.14 5.47
C PHE A 340 -1.34 -25.86 4.61
N GLY A 341 -1.75 -26.30 3.41
CA GLY A 341 -0.88 -26.94 2.43
C GLY A 341 -0.55 -26.10 1.19
N GLY A 342 -0.90 -24.81 1.20
CA GLY A 342 -0.73 -23.91 0.06
C GLY A 342 0.65 -23.24 0.00
N LYS A 343 0.86 -22.41 -1.02
CA LYS A 343 2.07 -21.58 -1.13
C LYS A 343 1.92 -20.34 -0.27
N GLY A 344 2.79 -20.19 0.73
CA GLY A 344 2.90 -18.95 1.49
C GLY A 344 3.41 -17.78 0.64
N ARG A 345 3.50 -16.60 1.25
CA ARG A 345 4.09 -15.43 0.58
C ARG A 345 5.55 -15.71 0.19
N ALA A 346 5.88 -15.48 -1.09
CA ALA A 346 7.25 -15.60 -1.56
C ALA A 346 8.14 -14.57 -0.84
N PRO A 347 9.36 -14.94 -0.40
CA PRO A 347 10.30 -13.96 0.12
C PRO A 347 10.59 -12.91 -0.95
N THR A 348 10.76 -11.66 -0.54
CA THR A 348 11.26 -10.59 -1.42
C THR A 348 12.54 -11.05 -2.09
N ALA A 349 12.65 -10.83 -3.40
CA ALA A 349 13.82 -11.19 -4.20
C ALA A 349 15.12 -10.62 -3.58
N PRO A 350 16.28 -11.29 -3.78
CA PRO A 350 17.56 -10.79 -3.31
C PRO A 350 17.82 -9.37 -3.82
N GLU A 351 18.49 -8.55 -3.01
CA GLU A 351 18.85 -7.20 -3.43
C GLU A 351 19.77 -7.26 -4.65
N GLU A 352 19.30 -6.74 -5.78
CA GLU A 352 20.13 -6.58 -6.97
C GLU A 352 21.24 -5.57 -6.71
N ALA A 353 22.43 -5.86 -7.24
CA ALA A 353 23.54 -4.91 -7.21
C ALA A 353 23.16 -3.65 -7.99
N PHE A 354 23.22 -2.49 -7.33
CA PHE A 354 23.02 -1.19 -7.98
C PHE A 354 24.35 -0.52 -8.37
N VAL A 355 25.49 -1.08 -7.93
CA VAL A 355 26.83 -0.60 -8.29
C VAL A 355 27.45 -1.64 -9.22
N MET A 356 27.75 -1.25 -10.45
CA MET A 356 28.35 -2.14 -11.46
C MET A 356 29.72 -1.59 -11.85
N GLU A 357 30.77 -2.40 -11.73
CA GLU A 357 32.08 -2.03 -12.27
C GLU A 357 32.01 -2.04 -13.80
N ALA A 358 32.49 -0.96 -14.42
CA ALA A 358 32.51 -0.79 -15.86
C ALA A 358 33.96 -0.81 -16.34
N PRO A 359 34.24 -1.35 -17.54
CA PRO A 359 35.59 -1.38 -18.07
C PRO A 359 36.15 0.04 -18.21
N VAL A 360 37.39 0.21 -17.76
CA VAL A 360 38.17 1.42 -18.01
C VAL A 360 38.70 1.32 -19.45
N GLY A 361 38.14 2.12 -20.36
CA GLY A 361 38.60 2.12 -21.74
C GLY A 361 40.03 2.63 -21.86
N ALA A 362 40.84 1.98 -22.70
CA ALA A 362 42.14 2.51 -23.10
C ALA A 362 41.93 3.66 -24.09
N GLY A 363 42.01 4.93 -23.68
CA GLY A 363 41.88 6.01 -24.65
C GLY A 363 41.88 7.47 -24.15
N ARG A 364 42.96 8.16 -24.54
CA ARG A 364 43.24 9.62 -24.66
C ARG A 364 43.00 10.53 -23.46
N LYS A 365 44.03 11.36 -23.17
CA LYS A 365 43.94 12.56 -22.31
C LYS A 365 42.67 13.34 -22.67
N PRO A 366 41.78 13.63 -21.71
CA PRO A 366 40.60 14.43 -21.97
C PRO A 366 41.02 15.77 -22.59
N GLU A 367 40.44 16.14 -23.73
CA GLU A 367 40.51 17.51 -24.20
C GLU A 367 39.96 18.43 -23.12
N TYR A 368 40.67 19.54 -22.89
CA TYR A 368 40.41 20.51 -21.83
C TYR A 368 38.95 20.98 -21.92
N LYS A 369 38.08 20.46 -21.05
CA LYS A 369 36.69 20.91 -20.95
C LYS A 369 36.69 22.21 -20.14
N VAL A 370 36.57 23.34 -20.83
CA VAL A 370 36.64 24.70 -20.26
C VAL A 370 35.77 24.80 -18.99
N GLY A 371 36.37 25.19 -17.86
CA GLY A 371 35.66 25.53 -16.62
C GLY A 371 35.78 24.54 -15.46
N ILE A 372 36.31 23.31 -15.66
CA ILE A 372 36.58 22.37 -14.55
C ILE A 372 38.08 22.05 -14.50
N LYS A 373 38.72 22.26 -13.35
CA LYS A 373 40.11 21.84 -13.13
C LYS A 373 40.20 20.32 -13.14
N PRO A 374 41.13 19.71 -13.91
CA PRO A 374 41.41 18.28 -13.83
C PRO A 374 41.79 17.89 -12.40
N VAL A 375 41.24 16.76 -11.94
CA VAL A 375 41.58 16.20 -10.63
C VAL A 375 42.85 15.35 -10.81
N GLU A 376 43.85 15.54 -9.94
CA GLU A 376 45.06 14.70 -9.90
C GLU A 376 44.76 13.38 -9.18
N THR A 377 44.20 13.48 -7.96
CA THR A 377 43.70 12.36 -7.17
C THR A 377 42.34 12.73 -6.59
N GLY A 378 41.35 11.85 -6.74
CA GLY A 378 39.98 12.10 -6.25
C GLY A 378 38.89 11.35 -7.01
N ILE A 379 37.66 11.89 -7.00
CA ILE A 379 36.50 11.31 -7.68
C ILE A 379 35.95 12.27 -8.73
N VAL A 380 35.55 11.72 -9.88
CA VAL A 380 34.73 12.42 -10.88
C VAL A 380 33.41 11.68 -11.04
N ILE A 381 32.30 12.36 -10.72
CA ILE A 381 30.95 11.92 -11.04
C ILE A 381 30.63 12.42 -12.45
N ASP A 382 30.33 11.50 -13.37
CA ASP A 382 30.08 11.76 -14.79
C ASP A 382 28.71 11.20 -15.22
N HIS A 383 28.23 11.59 -16.39
CA HIS A 383 26.95 11.19 -16.96
C HIS A 383 25.73 11.58 -16.09
N ILE A 384 25.85 12.64 -15.30
CA ILE A 384 24.74 13.15 -14.48
C ILE A 384 23.62 13.62 -15.41
N ALA A 385 22.43 13.02 -15.28
CA ALA A 385 21.24 13.32 -16.09
C ALA A 385 21.52 13.42 -17.60
N SER A 386 22.40 12.56 -18.14
CA SER A 386 22.81 12.60 -19.55
C SER A 386 21.61 12.53 -20.51
N GLY A 387 21.56 13.44 -21.48
CA GLY A 387 20.48 13.52 -22.49
C GLY A 387 19.18 14.16 -22.00
N ARG A 388 19.16 14.68 -20.77
CA ARG A 388 18.02 15.46 -20.23
C ARG A 388 18.18 16.95 -20.57
N PRO A 389 17.11 17.76 -20.49
CA PRO A 389 17.19 19.20 -20.69
C PRO A 389 18.24 19.86 -19.79
N LEU A 390 18.93 20.90 -20.27
CA LEU A 390 20.01 21.59 -19.54
C LEU A 390 19.61 22.00 -18.11
N ALA A 391 18.38 22.51 -17.93
CA ALA A 391 17.86 22.88 -16.63
C ALA A 391 17.79 21.69 -15.65
N GLU A 392 17.39 20.51 -16.12
CA GLU A 392 17.34 19.29 -15.31
C GLU A 392 18.75 18.79 -14.94
N ILE A 393 19.72 18.96 -15.84
CA ILE A 393 21.13 18.62 -15.56
C ILE A 393 21.69 19.51 -14.44
N TRP A 394 21.47 20.82 -14.51
CA TRP A 394 21.90 21.76 -13.46
C TRP A 394 21.21 21.48 -12.12
N ASP A 395 19.88 21.30 -12.12
CA ASP A 395 19.13 20.90 -10.92
C ASP A 395 19.69 19.61 -10.31
N ARG A 396 20.03 18.62 -11.14
CA ARG A 396 20.62 17.36 -10.66
C ARG A 396 22.00 17.56 -10.04
N ILE A 397 22.86 18.37 -10.66
CA ILE A 397 24.19 18.71 -10.12
C ILE A 397 24.05 19.36 -8.74
N ASP A 398 23.17 20.35 -8.61
CA ASP A 398 22.96 21.05 -7.34
C ASP A 398 22.39 20.12 -6.27
N LYS A 399 21.45 19.24 -6.61
CA LYS A 399 20.94 18.21 -5.70
C LYS A 399 22.03 17.26 -5.24
N ILE A 400 22.88 16.75 -6.14
CA ILE A 400 24.01 15.88 -5.77
C ILE A 400 24.93 16.61 -4.79
N ARG A 401 25.27 17.88 -5.08
CA ARG A 401 26.17 18.67 -4.23
C ARG A 401 25.59 18.89 -2.84
N ARG A 402 24.28 19.15 -2.72
CA ARG A 402 23.61 19.28 -1.41
C ARG A 402 23.55 17.95 -0.65
N VAL A 403 23.03 16.89 -1.28
CA VAL A 403 22.83 15.56 -0.65
C VAL A 403 24.16 14.94 -0.16
N LEU A 404 25.24 15.14 -0.92
CA LEU A 404 26.57 14.63 -0.58
C LEU A 404 27.43 15.64 0.20
N GLY A 405 26.92 16.84 0.52
CA GLY A 405 27.69 17.86 1.27
C GLY A 405 28.92 18.41 0.52
N LEU A 406 28.90 18.45 -0.81
CA LEU A 406 30.05 18.80 -1.66
C LEU A 406 30.16 20.29 -2.00
N ASN A 407 29.34 21.15 -1.37
CA ASN A 407 29.20 22.56 -1.73
C ASN A 407 30.53 23.35 -1.73
N LEU A 408 31.45 23.02 -0.80
CA LEU A 408 32.74 23.70 -0.62
C LEU A 408 33.95 22.90 -1.14
N ARG A 409 33.72 21.71 -1.72
CA ARG A 409 34.79 20.74 -2.04
C ARG A 409 34.66 20.16 -3.46
N SER A 410 33.95 20.83 -4.35
CA SER A 410 33.76 20.34 -5.72
C SER A 410 33.78 21.44 -6.77
N SER A 411 34.19 21.07 -7.98
CA SER A 411 33.95 21.83 -9.21
C SER A 411 32.94 21.07 -10.07
N HIS A 412 32.15 21.77 -10.88
CA HIS A 412 31.04 21.15 -11.61
C HIS A 412 30.71 21.92 -12.88
N GLY A 413 29.97 21.29 -13.79
CA GLY A 413 29.61 21.89 -15.07
C GLY A 413 28.86 20.93 -16.00
N VAL A 414 28.38 21.46 -17.12
CA VAL A 414 27.62 20.72 -18.14
C VAL A 414 28.41 20.71 -19.45
N PHE A 415 28.48 19.55 -20.10
CA PHE A 415 29.32 19.34 -21.28
C PHE A 415 28.62 18.45 -22.30
N HIS A 416 29.08 18.51 -23.55
CA HIS A 416 28.68 17.55 -24.56
C HIS A 416 29.12 16.12 -24.20
N SER A 417 28.21 15.19 -24.47
CA SER A 417 28.41 13.75 -24.39
C SER A 417 28.99 13.24 -25.71
N ASN A 418 29.73 12.13 -25.64
CA ASN A 418 30.26 11.47 -26.83
C ASN A 418 29.15 10.80 -27.68
N SER A 419 27.92 10.76 -27.16
CA SER A 419 26.73 10.22 -27.84
C SER A 419 26.15 11.15 -28.92
N GLY A 420 26.63 12.38 -29.04
CA GLY A 420 26.23 13.32 -30.10
C GLY A 420 26.39 14.78 -29.68
N PRO A 421 26.52 15.72 -30.64
CA PRO A 421 26.75 17.14 -30.37
C PRO A 421 25.56 17.82 -29.66
N GLU A 422 24.35 17.29 -29.76
CA GLU A 422 23.17 17.84 -29.06
C GLU A 422 22.91 17.20 -27.69
N VAL A 423 23.73 16.23 -27.27
CA VAL A 423 23.53 15.50 -26.02
C VAL A 423 24.42 16.09 -24.95
N PHE A 424 23.82 16.66 -23.90
CA PHE A 424 24.54 17.21 -22.75
C PHE A 424 24.57 16.22 -21.58
N LYS A 425 25.59 16.36 -20.73
CA LYS A 425 25.74 15.64 -19.46
C LYS A 425 26.38 16.53 -18.39
N GLY A 426 26.01 16.30 -17.14
CA GLY A 426 26.64 16.96 -15.99
C GLY A 426 27.86 16.21 -15.48
N ILE A 427 28.81 16.96 -14.94
CA ILE A 427 30.04 16.45 -14.30
C ILE A 427 30.25 17.17 -12.97
N VAL A 428 30.64 16.43 -11.93
CA VAL A 428 31.10 16.94 -10.63
C VAL A 428 32.46 16.31 -10.31
N SER A 429 33.46 17.14 -10.06
CA SER A 429 34.84 16.75 -9.74
C SER A 429 35.15 17.08 -8.28
N ILE A 430 35.64 16.09 -7.54
CA ILE A 430 35.88 16.14 -6.10
C ILE A 430 37.35 15.76 -5.85
N PRO A 431 38.25 16.73 -5.64
CA PRO A 431 39.65 16.46 -5.34
C PRO A 431 39.82 15.84 -3.94
N ASP A 432 40.92 15.10 -3.76
CA ASP A 432 41.38 14.56 -2.48
C ASP A 432 40.38 13.62 -1.78
N LEU A 433 39.47 13.03 -2.55
CA LEU A 433 38.51 12.02 -2.07
C LEU A 433 38.80 10.67 -2.74
N PRO A 434 39.41 9.70 -2.04
CA PRO A 434 39.86 8.46 -2.67
C PRO A 434 38.71 7.55 -3.09
N ALA A 435 37.65 7.45 -2.28
CA ALA A 435 36.50 6.58 -2.53
C ALA A 435 35.24 7.11 -1.82
N PHE A 436 34.07 6.73 -2.33
CA PHE A 436 32.81 6.86 -1.60
C PHE A 436 32.55 5.61 -0.76
N GLY A 437 31.96 5.80 0.44
CA GLY A 437 31.40 4.72 1.22
C GLY A 437 30.03 4.29 0.70
N GLU A 438 29.48 3.23 1.28
CA GLU A 438 28.17 2.69 0.87
C GLU A 438 27.05 3.73 0.99
N LYS A 439 27.09 4.57 2.03
CA LYS A 439 26.10 5.62 2.30
C LYS A 439 26.09 6.66 1.17
N GLU A 440 27.25 7.13 0.74
CA GLU A 440 27.38 8.09 -0.37
C GLU A 440 26.98 7.46 -1.72
N LEU A 441 27.35 6.20 -1.96
CA LEU A 441 26.94 5.48 -3.17
C LEU A 441 25.42 5.32 -3.25
N LYS A 442 24.76 4.94 -2.15
CA LYS A 442 23.29 4.86 -2.06
C LYS A 442 22.65 6.22 -2.32
N LYS A 443 23.13 7.29 -1.66
CA LYS A 443 22.66 8.66 -1.91
C LYS A 443 22.78 9.04 -3.39
N LEU A 444 23.96 8.87 -3.97
CA LEU A 444 24.22 9.27 -5.36
C LEU A 444 23.38 8.45 -6.35
N GLY A 445 23.29 7.13 -6.16
CA GLY A 445 22.48 6.25 -6.99
C GLY A 445 20.98 6.59 -6.92
N ALA A 446 20.48 7.02 -5.76
CA ALA A 446 19.09 7.42 -5.60
C ALA A 446 18.80 8.83 -6.11
N VAL A 447 19.73 9.78 -5.99
CA VAL A 447 19.58 11.14 -6.56
C VAL A 447 19.70 11.11 -8.08
N SER A 448 20.64 10.34 -8.61
CA SER A 448 21.00 10.35 -10.04
C SER A 448 21.28 8.94 -10.56
N PRO A 449 20.25 8.07 -10.65
CA PRO A 449 20.39 6.77 -11.31
C PRO A 449 20.99 6.92 -12.70
N GLY A 450 21.90 6.03 -13.06
CA GLY A 450 22.61 6.07 -14.33
C GLY A 450 23.79 7.04 -14.38
N CYS A 451 24.24 7.65 -13.28
CA CYS A 451 25.54 8.33 -13.29
C CYS A 451 26.71 7.33 -13.22
N SER A 452 27.93 7.81 -13.42
CA SER A 452 29.14 7.02 -13.29
C SER A 452 30.12 7.67 -12.34
N ILE A 453 30.85 6.87 -11.58
CA ILE A 453 31.93 7.31 -10.70
C ILE A 453 33.23 6.86 -11.32
N ASN A 454 34.14 7.81 -11.57
CA ASN A 454 35.51 7.54 -11.94
C ASN A 454 36.41 7.85 -10.74
N MET A 455 37.16 6.86 -10.26
CA MET A 455 38.21 7.04 -9.25
C MET A 455 39.49 7.42 -9.97
N ILE A 456 40.05 8.59 -9.63
CA ILE A 456 41.22 9.17 -10.29
C ILE A 456 42.42 9.09 -9.35
N ASP A 457 43.55 8.63 -9.85
CA ASP A 457 44.84 8.72 -9.18
C ASP A 457 45.95 8.99 -10.20
N GLY A 458 46.85 9.92 -9.88
CA GLY A 458 47.90 10.39 -10.80
C GLY A 458 47.38 10.80 -12.18
N HIS A 459 46.21 11.45 -12.26
CA HIS A 459 45.48 11.82 -13.48
C HIS A 459 44.92 10.66 -14.33
N HIS A 460 44.92 9.43 -13.83
CA HIS A 460 44.40 8.26 -14.54
C HIS A 460 43.13 7.72 -13.86
N VAL A 461 42.18 7.25 -14.67
CA VAL A 461 40.99 6.54 -14.15
C VAL A 461 41.44 5.14 -13.72
N MET A 462 41.45 4.90 -12.42
CA MET A 462 41.83 3.61 -11.85
C MET A 462 40.67 2.62 -11.84
N LYS A 463 39.48 3.12 -11.49
CA LYS A 463 38.23 2.34 -11.49
C LYS A 463 37.07 3.17 -11.98
N LYS A 464 36.11 2.50 -12.60
CA LYS A 464 34.88 3.11 -13.07
C LYS A 464 33.68 2.29 -12.62
N TYR A 465 32.70 2.96 -12.02
CA TYR A 465 31.44 2.35 -11.61
C TYR A 465 30.26 3.02 -12.29
N ARG A 466 29.27 2.24 -12.70
CA ARG A 466 27.96 2.70 -13.14
C ARG A 466 26.96 2.46 -12.02
N LEU A 467 26.22 3.49 -11.64
CA LEU A 467 25.20 3.38 -10.61
C LEU A 467 23.82 3.20 -11.25
N GLY A 468 23.08 2.20 -10.79
CA GLY A 468 21.63 2.10 -10.94
C GLY A 468 20.92 2.74 -9.75
N MET A 469 19.60 2.71 -9.78
CA MET A 469 18.76 3.12 -8.65
C MET A 469 18.92 2.08 -7.52
N PRO A 470 19.27 2.48 -6.28
CA PRO A 470 19.38 1.55 -5.17
C PRO A 470 18.07 0.79 -4.91
N PRO A 471 18.12 -0.51 -4.56
CA PRO A 471 16.92 -1.30 -4.28
C PRO A 471 16.13 -0.76 -3.09
N ARG A 472 16.79 -0.10 -2.13
CA ARG A 472 16.17 0.55 -0.97
C ARG A 472 16.93 1.80 -0.58
N ILE A 473 16.22 2.76 0.01
CA ILE A 473 16.80 3.97 0.62
C ILE A 473 16.03 4.32 1.90
N TYR A 474 16.75 4.41 3.01
CA TYR A 474 16.26 4.61 4.39
C TYR A 474 17.43 5.12 5.26
N ASP A 475 17.20 5.52 6.53
CA ASP A 475 18.23 6.10 7.42
C ASP A 475 18.91 7.38 6.89
N PHE A 476 18.15 8.24 6.21
CA PHE A 476 18.62 9.54 5.72
C PHE A 476 17.69 10.67 6.17
N ASP A 477 18.25 11.72 6.79
CA ASP A 477 17.47 12.90 7.20
C ASP A 477 16.97 13.71 6.00
N GLU A 478 17.63 13.58 4.84
CA GLU A 478 17.32 14.34 3.64
C GLU A 478 16.14 13.76 2.83
N ILE A 479 15.60 12.60 3.21
CA ILE A 479 14.48 11.95 2.49
C ILE A 479 13.18 12.02 3.29
N SER A 480 12.05 12.19 2.61
CA SER A 480 10.73 12.14 3.21
C SER A 480 9.69 11.63 2.22
N CYS A 481 8.72 10.86 2.73
CA CYS A 481 7.55 10.50 1.94
C CYS A 481 6.73 11.77 1.67
N LYS A 482 6.36 12.02 0.42
CA LYS A 482 5.55 13.19 0.03
C LYS A 482 4.04 12.97 0.18
N ASN A 483 3.63 11.78 0.56
CA ASN A 483 2.25 11.54 0.98
C ASN A 483 2.06 12.11 2.37
N GLU A 484 1.33 13.21 2.48
CA GLU A 484 1.15 13.85 3.78
C GLU A 484 0.39 12.98 4.79
N ASN A 485 -0.38 11.97 4.37
CA ASN A 485 -1.05 11.09 5.31
C ASN A 485 -0.15 9.94 5.82
N CYS A 486 1.01 9.72 5.19
CA CYS A 486 1.95 8.70 5.62
C CYS A 486 2.42 8.97 7.05
N LEU A 487 2.49 7.94 7.90
CA LEU A 487 2.94 8.10 9.28
C LEU A 487 4.37 8.64 9.40
N SER A 488 5.23 8.37 8.42
CA SER A 488 6.61 8.86 8.40
C SER A 488 6.74 10.28 7.84
N HIS A 489 5.62 10.94 7.52
CA HIS A 489 5.65 12.31 7.04
C HIS A 489 6.05 13.25 8.20
N PRO A 490 7.03 14.16 8.03
CA PRO A 490 7.53 15.01 9.12
C PRO A 490 6.47 15.82 9.86
N LYS A 491 5.39 16.21 9.18
CA LYS A 491 4.27 16.97 9.76
C LYS A 491 3.57 16.30 10.95
N HIS A 492 3.70 14.98 11.10
CA HIS A 492 3.07 14.25 12.21
C HIS A 492 3.98 14.13 13.43
N GLU A 493 5.26 14.50 13.33
CA GLU A 493 6.22 14.49 14.44
C GLU A 493 6.36 13.12 15.15
N GLU A 494 6.04 12.03 14.45
CA GLU A 494 6.16 10.65 14.98
C GLU A 494 7.62 10.16 15.08
N HIS A 495 8.57 10.93 14.51
CA HIS A 495 10.00 10.57 14.43
C HIS A 495 10.27 9.21 13.78
N ILE A 496 9.41 8.82 12.82
CA ILE A 496 9.53 7.59 12.05
C ILE A 496 10.30 7.88 10.76
N GLU A 497 11.36 7.11 10.52
CA GLU A 497 12.17 7.26 9.32
C GLU A 497 11.37 6.96 8.03
N ALA A 498 11.66 7.71 6.98
CA ALA A 498 11.15 7.37 5.65
C ALA A 498 11.96 6.22 5.07
N HIS A 499 11.27 5.22 4.55
CA HIS A 499 11.88 4.05 3.91
C HIS A 499 11.24 3.85 2.55
N PHE A 500 12.06 3.76 1.50
CA PHE A 500 11.60 3.50 0.15
C PHE A 500 12.22 2.23 -0.43
N VAL A 501 11.42 1.52 -1.22
CA VAL A 501 11.83 0.32 -1.95
C VAL A 501 11.67 0.59 -3.44
N ARG A 502 12.67 0.23 -4.24
CA ARG A 502 12.64 0.39 -5.70
C ARG A 502 11.58 -0.51 -6.30
N LYS A 503 10.78 0.05 -7.21
CA LYS A 503 9.84 -0.66 -8.07
C LYS A 503 10.33 -0.52 -9.50
N MET A 504 10.56 -1.66 -10.15
CA MET A 504 11.03 -1.68 -11.54
C MET A 504 9.91 -1.22 -12.47
N GLY A 505 10.23 -0.29 -13.37
CA GLY A 505 9.28 0.23 -14.34
C GLY A 505 9.22 -0.62 -15.62
N ASN A 506 8.02 -0.95 -16.09
CA ASN A 506 7.84 -1.52 -17.44
C ASN A 506 7.86 -0.39 -18.49
N GLY A 507 9.06 0.05 -18.90
CA GLY A 507 9.26 1.03 -19.97
C GLY A 507 9.17 2.52 -19.56
N GLY A 508 8.76 2.82 -18.32
CA GLY A 508 8.65 4.20 -17.77
C GLY A 508 9.81 4.64 -16.85
N GLY A 509 10.80 3.78 -16.62
CA GLY A 509 11.87 3.99 -15.64
C GLY A 509 11.47 3.55 -14.22
N ASP A 510 12.47 3.26 -13.39
CA ASP A 510 12.27 2.78 -12.01
C ASP A 510 11.76 3.90 -11.10
N THR A 511 10.93 3.55 -10.13
CA THR A 511 10.36 4.45 -9.12
C THR A 511 10.64 3.95 -7.71
N TYR A 512 10.37 4.79 -6.71
CA TYR A 512 10.42 4.42 -5.30
C TYR A 512 9.01 4.27 -4.76
N VAL A 513 8.75 3.20 -4.02
CA VAL A 513 7.53 3.00 -3.27
C VAL A 513 7.83 3.17 -1.79
N CYS A 514 7.09 4.03 -1.10
CA CYS A 514 7.20 4.16 0.35
C CYS A 514 6.82 2.83 1.00
N ARG A 515 7.68 2.30 1.86
CA ARG A 515 7.46 1.01 2.54
C ARG A 515 6.21 1.01 3.42
N TRP A 516 5.83 2.17 3.94
CA TRP A 516 4.77 2.28 4.94
C TRP A 516 3.38 2.43 4.32
N CYS A 517 3.21 3.47 3.47
CA CYS A 517 1.92 3.81 2.86
C CYS A 517 1.79 3.36 1.39
N GLU A 518 2.75 2.57 0.88
CA GLU A 518 2.81 2.05 -0.49
C GLU A 518 2.69 3.09 -1.62
N ARG A 519 2.82 4.38 -1.28
CA ARG A 519 2.80 5.48 -2.25
C ARG A 519 4.02 5.42 -3.14
N GLU A 520 3.78 5.46 -4.44
CA GLU A 520 4.82 5.58 -5.46
C GLU A 520 5.30 7.03 -5.61
N HIS A 521 6.61 7.18 -5.79
CA HIS A 521 7.35 8.43 -5.89
C HIS A 521 8.40 8.32 -6.99
N GLN A 522 8.59 9.40 -7.74
CA GLN A 522 9.77 9.51 -8.60
C GLN A 522 11.03 9.65 -7.73
N TYR A 523 12.15 9.11 -8.18
CA TYR A 523 13.41 9.15 -7.42
C TYR A 523 13.89 10.57 -7.09
N SER A 524 13.49 11.57 -7.89
CA SER A 524 13.77 12.98 -7.64
C SER A 524 12.90 13.62 -6.57
N GLU A 525 11.73 13.04 -6.26
CA GLU A 525 10.73 13.64 -5.39
C GLU A 525 10.98 13.35 -3.91
N ILE A 526 11.66 12.26 -3.57
CA ILE A 526 11.80 11.82 -2.17
C ILE A 526 12.67 12.74 -1.32
N TRP A 527 13.40 13.68 -1.92
CA TRP A 527 14.39 14.53 -1.24
C TRP A 527 13.75 15.79 -0.63
N THR A 528 14.35 16.30 0.45
CA THR A 528 13.88 17.44 1.26
C THR A 528 15.03 18.43 1.47
N ILE A 529 15.57 18.96 0.38
CA ILE A 529 16.82 19.75 0.32
C ILE A 529 16.70 21.03 -0.50
#